data_AF-A0A118HVS9-F1
#
_entry.id   AF-A0A118HVS9-F1
#
_cell.length_a   1.000
_cell.length_b   1.000
_cell.length_c   1.000
_cell.angle_alpha   90.00
_cell.angle_beta   90.00
_cell.angle_gamma   90.00
#
_symmetry.space_group_name_H-M   'P 1'
#
loop_
_entity.id
_entity.type
_entity.pdbx_description
1 polymer ?
#
loop_
_entity_poly.entity_id
_entity_poly.type
_entity_poly.pdbx_seq_one_letter_code
_entity_poly.pdbx_strand_id
1 'polypeptide(L)'
;MVPMITPIAGIGAVANTTAASTGVDPVKGFESSILGMIHDVDSSLKSADAAVASFAVGGAVPPHRVMLALEQARLKLQFAMQVRTQVLEGFQELMRTQL
;
A
#
# COMPACT_ATOMS: atom_id res chain seq x y z
N MET A 1 -12.03 -61.29 27.46
CA MET A 1 -11.14 -60.18 27.07
C MET A 1 -11.60 -59.66 25.73
N VAL A 2 -12.35 -58.54 25.72
CA VAL A 2 -12.78 -57.82 24.51
C VAL A 2 -12.51 -56.34 24.78
N PRO A 3 -11.83 -55.59 23.88
CA PRO A 3 -11.49 -54.20 24.12
C PRO A 3 -12.70 -53.28 23.93
N MET A 4 -12.85 -52.32 24.86
CA MET A 4 -13.86 -51.25 24.79
C MET A 4 -13.43 -50.21 23.75
N ILE A 5 -14.38 -49.80 22.90
CA ILE A 5 -14.21 -48.71 21.95
C ILE A 5 -14.29 -47.40 22.74
N THR A 6 -13.27 -46.55 22.63
CA THR A 6 -13.28 -45.19 23.21
C THR A 6 -14.28 -44.29 22.49
N PRO A 7 -15.13 -43.52 23.20
CA PRO A 7 -16.02 -42.56 22.57
C PRO A 7 -15.20 -41.42 21.96
N ILE A 8 -15.62 -40.96 20.77
CA ILE A 8 -15.03 -39.80 20.11
C ILE A 8 -15.28 -38.57 20.97
N ALA A 9 -14.19 -37.91 21.39
CA ALA A 9 -14.29 -36.64 22.11
C ALA A 9 -14.92 -35.61 21.17
N GLY A 10 -16.09 -35.10 21.54
CA GLY A 10 -16.75 -34.01 20.86
C GLY A 10 -15.82 -32.81 20.76
N ILE A 11 -15.85 -32.16 19.60
CA ILE A 11 -15.23 -30.86 19.31
C ILE A 11 -15.74 -29.80 20.30
N GLY A 12 -15.12 -29.78 21.47
CA GLY A 12 -15.37 -28.85 22.57
C GLY A 12 -14.06 -28.41 23.18
N ALA A 13 -13.07 -28.06 22.35
CA ALA A 13 -11.82 -27.43 22.78
C ALA A 13 -11.08 -26.79 21.59
N VAL A 14 -11.69 -25.79 20.93
CA VAL A 14 -10.90 -24.66 20.41
C VAL A 14 -11.08 -23.51 21.39
N ALA A 15 -10.54 -23.73 22.59
CA ALA A 15 -10.33 -22.67 23.54
C ALA A 15 -9.27 -21.74 22.96
N ASN A 16 -9.72 -20.58 22.51
CA ASN A 16 -9.02 -19.33 22.70
C ASN A 16 -7.58 -19.25 22.14
N THR A 17 -7.45 -19.19 20.82
CA THR A 17 -6.30 -18.51 20.20
C THR A 17 -6.59 -17.01 20.10
N THR A 18 -6.78 -16.35 21.25
CA THR A 18 -6.54 -14.90 21.36
C THR A 18 -5.10 -14.69 21.83
N ALA A 19 -4.20 -14.45 20.86
CA ALA A 19 -2.91 -13.78 21.02
C ALA A 19 -2.27 -13.73 19.60
N ALA A 20 -2.04 -12.62 18.93
CA ALA A 20 -1.99 -11.23 19.36
C ALA A 20 -2.50 -10.34 18.22
N SER A 21 -3.58 -9.60 18.46
CA SER A 21 -3.76 -8.32 17.80
C SER A 21 -2.81 -7.35 18.47
N THR A 22 -1.55 -7.31 18.04
CA THR A 22 -0.72 -6.12 18.26
C THR A 22 -1.55 -4.96 17.74
N GLY A 23 -1.91 -4.02 18.62
CA GLY A 23 -2.67 -2.84 18.27
C GLY A 23 -1.93 -2.08 17.17
N VAL A 24 -2.28 -2.36 15.93
CA VAL A 24 -1.95 -1.48 14.82
C VAL A 24 -2.92 -0.33 15.00
N ASP A 25 -2.44 0.76 15.60
CA ASP A 25 -3.17 2.02 15.57
C ASP A 25 -3.56 2.26 14.10
N PRO A 26 -4.86 2.21 13.75
CA PRO A 26 -5.30 2.27 12.36
C PRO A 26 -4.84 3.56 11.69
N VAL A 27 -4.67 4.61 12.49
CA VAL A 27 -4.10 5.90 12.10
C VAL A 27 -2.64 5.77 11.67
N LYS A 28 -1.81 5.04 12.43
CA LYS A 28 -0.38 4.83 12.10
C LYS A 28 -0.22 3.95 10.86
N GLY A 29 -1.09 2.96 10.68
CA GLY A 29 -1.13 2.13 9.47
C GLY A 29 -1.45 2.96 8.21
N PHE A 30 -2.46 3.83 8.30
CA PHE A 30 -2.84 4.73 7.22
C PHE A 30 -1.75 5.77 6.90
N GLU A 31 -1.19 6.43 7.92
CA GLU A 31 -0.07 7.37 7.77
C GLU A 31 1.12 6.73 7.05
N SER A 32 1.54 5.54 7.50
CA SER A 32 2.65 4.82 6.88
C SER A 32 2.38 4.43 5.42
N SER A 33 1.13 4.11 5.09
CA SER A 33 0.72 3.76 3.73
C SER A 33 0.76 4.98 2.80
N ILE A 34 0.28 6.14 3.26
CA ILE A 34 0.37 7.39 2.49
C ILE A 34 1.83 7.81 2.29
N LEU A 35 2.64 7.75 3.35
CA LEU A 35 4.07 8.06 3.25
C LEU A 35 4.78 7.13 2.25
N GLY A 36 4.45 5.84 2.26
CA GLY A 36 4.92 4.87 1.27
C GLY A 36 4.52 5.26 -0.16
N MET A 37 3.25 5.61 -0.38
CA MET A 37 2.77 6.06 -1.69
C MET A 37 3.50 7.31 -2.20
N ILE A 38 3.79 8.27 -1.34
CA ILE A 38 4.54 9.48 -1.70
C ILE A 38 5.96 9.12 -2.15
N HIS A 39 6.63 8.24 -1.40
CA HIS A 39 7.95 7.72 -1.78
C HIS A 39 7.92 6.96 -3.12
N ASP A 40 6.88 6.19 -3.39
CA ASP A 40 6.72 5.46 -4.65
C ASP A 40 6.53 6.40 -5.86
N VAL A 41 5.87 7.53 -5.66
CA VAL A 41 5.72 8.57 -6.68
C VAL A 41 7.06 9.25 -6.94
N ASP A 42 7.79 9.65 -5.90
CA ASP A 42 9.12 10.25 -6.01
C ASP A 42 10.11 9.32 -6.73
N SER A 43 10.16 8.05 -6.33
CA SER A 43 10.99 7.04 -6.98
C SER A 43 10.60 6.86 -8.46
N SER A 44 9.32 6.96 -8.79
CA SER A 44 8.87 6.85 -10.18
C SER A 44 9.29 8.05 -11.03
N LEU A 45 9.22 9.27 -10.47
CA LEU A 45 9.72 10.47 -11.13
C LEU A 45 11.22 10.37 -11.37
N LYS A 46 11.98 10.00 -10.34
CA LYS A 46 13.44 9.85 -10.44
C LYS A 46 13.86 8.78 -11.46
N SER A 47 13.12 7.68 -11.53
CA SER A 47 13.34 6.65 -12.55
C SER A 47 13.07 7.15 -13.96
N ALA A 48 12.02 7.96 -14.15
CA ALA A 48 11.71 8.56 -15.44
C ALA A 48 12.79 9.57 -15.86
N ASP A 49 13.24 10.42 -14.95
CA ASP A 49 14.34 11.36 -15.20
C ASP A 49 15.65 10.65 -15.55
N ALA A 50 15.99 9.56 -14.85
CA ALA A 50 17.15 8.74 -15.18
C ALA A 50 17.04 8.09 -16.56
N ALA A 51 15.84 7.62 -16.93
CA ALA A 51 15.59 7.06 -18.27
C ALA A 51 15.73 8.13 -19.38
N VAL A 52 15.26 9.35 -19.13
CA VAL A 52 15.41 10.48 -20.06
C VAL A 52 16.88 10.89 -20.19
N ALA A 53 17.59 11.04 -19.06
CA ALA A 53 18.99 11.43 -19.04
C ALA A 53 19.88 10.40 -19.76
N SER A 54 19.67 9.10 -19.50
CA SER A 54 20.42 8.02 -20.15
C SER A 54 20.19 7.95 -21.66
N PHE A 55 18.96 8.24 -22.13
CA PHE A 55 18.65 8.36 -23.55
C PHE A 55 19.31 9.61 -24.18
N ALA A 56 19.28 10.76 -23.50
CA ALA A 56 19.87 12.01 -23.99
C ALA A 56 21.40 11.95 -24.15
N VAL A 57 22.09 11.14 -23.32
CA VAL A 57 23.55 10.91 -23.40
C VAL A 57 23.94 9.93 -24.52
N GLY A 58 22.96 9.42 -25.29
CA GLY A 58 23.18 8.46 -26.38
C GLY A 58 23.25 7.00 -25.91
N GLY A 59 22.79 6.72 -24.69
CA GLY A 59 22.68 5.36 -24.17
C GLY A 59 21.69 4.53 -24.99
N ALA A 60 22.00 3.24 -25.18
CA ALA A 60 21.20 2.26 -25.91
C ALA A 60 19.89 1.88 -25.20
N VAL A 61 19.19 2.85 -24.61
CA VAL A 61 17.86 2.67 -24.03
C VAL A 61 16.84 2.78 -25.16
N PRO A 62 16.03 1.74 -25.41
CA PRO A 62 14.99 1.82 -26.41
C PRO A 62 14.03 2.97 -26.09
N PRO A 63 13.71 3.86 -27.06
CA PRO A 63 12.94 5.08 -26.79
C PRO A 63 11.56 4.80 -26.19
N HIS A 64 10.95 3.65 -26.50
CA HIS A 64 9.66 3.23 -25.94
C HIS A 64 9.72 2.98 -24.42
N ARG A 65 10.87 2.59 -23.86
CA ARG A 65 11.03 2.39 -22.40
C ARG A 65 11.03 3.71 -21.66
N VAL A 66 11.65 4.75 -22.25
CA VAL A 66 11.64 6.11 -21.72
C VAL A 66 10.22 6.67 -21.73
N MET A 67 9.52 6.54 -22.86
CA MET A 67 8.12 6.97 -22.98
C MET A 67 7.22 6.25 -21.99
N LEU A 68 7.39 4.94 -21.81
CA LEU A 68 6.61 4.16 -20.84
C LEU A 68 6.88 4.62 -19.39
N ALA A 69 8.15 4.86 -19.04
CA ALA A 69 8.52 5.35 -17.72
C ALA A 69 7.93 6.74 -17.44
N LEU A 70 7.95 7.64 -18.43
CA LEU A 70 7.34 8.96 -18.35
C LEU A 70 5.82 8.88 -18.18
N GLU A 71 5.15 8.06 -18.97
CA GLU A 71 3.69 7.89 -18.87
C GLU A 71 3.29 7.31 -17.51
N GLN A 72 4.05 6.33 -17.01
CA GLN A 72 3.78 5.75 -15.71
C GLN A 72 4.02 6.74 -14.56
N ALA A 73 5.07 7.57 -14.65
CA ALA A 73 5.30 8.64 -13.68
C ALA A 73 4.17 9.68 -13.71
N ARG A 74 3.70 10.06 -14.90
CA ARG A 74 2.56 10.97 -15.08
C ARG A 74 1.28 10.43 -14.44
N LEU A 75 0.93 9.18 -14.70
CA LEU A 75 -0.28 8.56 -14.14
C LEU A 75 -0.22 8.46 -12.61
N LYS A 76 0.94 8.08 -12.07
CA LYS A 76 1.16 8.04 -10.61
C LYS A 76 1.01 9.41 -9.95
N LEU A 77 1.57 10.45 -10.57
CA LEU A 77 1.44 11.82 -10.07
C LEU A 77 -0.02 12.30 -10.08
N GLN A 78 -0.75 12.02 -11.17
CA GLN A 78 -2.17 12.36 -11.27
C GLN A 78 -2.99 11.67 -10.17
N PHE A 79 -2.73 10.38 -9.93
CA PHE A 79 -3.38 9.63 -8.85
C PHE A 79 -3.02 10.20 -7.47
N ALA A 80 -1.75 10.53 -7.23
CA ALA A 80 -1.31 11.13 -5.97
C ALA A 80 -2.02 12.46 -5.67
N MET A 81 -2.25 13.29 -6.70
CA MET A 81 -3.03 14.52 -6.56
C MET A 81 -4.49 14.25 -6.18
N GLN A 82 -5.11 13.21 -6.74
CA GLN A 82 -6.47 12.81 -6.36
C GLN A 82 -6.53 12.34 -4.90
N VAL A 83 -5.60 11.49 -4.49
CA VAL A 83 -5.51 11.01 -3.10
C VAL A 83 -5.28 12.18 -2.14
N ARG A 84 -4.38 13.12 -2.47
CA ARG A 84 -4.16 14.33 -1.68
C ARG A 84 -5.45 15.11 -1.46
N THR A 85 -6.24 15.33 -2.51
CA THR A 85 -7.53 16.02 -2.41
C THR A 85 -8.49 15.26 -1.49
N GLN A 86 -8.66 13.94 -1.69
CA GLN A 86 -9.58 13.17 -0.86
C GLN A 86 -9.17 13.10 0.62
N VAL A 87 -7.87 13.05 0.92
CA VAL A 87 -7.37 13.06 2.30
C VAL A 87 -7.68 14.40 2.98
N LEU A 88 -7.50 15.51 2.27
CA LEU A 88 -7.84 16.85 2.79
C LEU A 88 -9.34 17.01 3.00
N GLU A 89 -10.16 16.55 2.05
CA GLU A 89 -11.63 16.57 2.18
C GLU A 89 -12.10 15.70 3.35
N GLY A 90 -11.58 14.48 3.50
CA GLY A 90 -11.92 13.59 4.61
C GLY A 90 -11.54 14.16 5.97
N PHE A 91 -10.40 14.85 6.06
CA PHE A 91 -10.02 15.58 7.28
C PHE A 91 -10.96 16.75 7.57
N GLN A 92 -11.32 17.53 6.55
CA GLN A 92 -12.22 18.66 6.70
C GLN A 92 -13.64 18.22 7.12
N GLU A 93 -14.12 17.11 6.59
CA GLU A 93 -15.42 16.54 6.95
C GLU A 93 -15.44 16.01 8.40
N LEU A 94 -14.38 15.32 8.84
CA LEU A 94 -14.25 14.86 10.22
C LEU A 94 -14.32 16.03 11.22
N MET A 95 -13.69 17.16 10.89
CA MET A 95 -13.74 18.38 11.70
C MET A 95 -15.13 19.03 11.70
N ARG A 96 -15.89 18.90 10.60
CA ARG A 96 -17.27 19.42 10.52
C ARG A 96 -18.21 18.64 11.43
N THR A 97 -18.08 17.33 11.51
CA THR A 97 -19.01 16.49 12.29
C THR A 97 -18.85 16.68 13.81
N GLN A 98 -17.69 17.17 14.26
CA GLN A 98 -17.38 17.35 15.68
C GLN A 98 -17.64 18.76 16.22
N LEU A 99 -18.06 19.70 15.37
CA LEU A 99 -18.50 21.04 15.77
C LEU A 99 -20.04 21.09 15.87
#